data_AF-A0A0D6KFD4-F1
#
_entry.id   AF-A0A0D6KFD4-F1
#
_cell.length_a   1.000
_cell.length_b   1.000
_cell.length_c   1.000
_cell.angle_alpha   90.00
_cell.angle_beta   90.00
_cell.angle_gamma   90.00
#
_symmetry.space_group_name_H-M   'P 1'
#
loop_
_entity.id
_entity.type
_entity.pdbx_description
1 polymer ?
#
loop_
_entity_poly.entity_id
_entity_poly.type
_entity_poly.pdbx_seq_one_letter_code
_entity_poly.pdbx_strand_id
1 'polypeptide(L)' 'MNEQTLDKALYLDSRTRESVHEELEKILNSLVDFQEQNPGVYQFLCDNKRDLSLADAIQALAQTLEVLNPNQDIFG' A
#
# COMPACT_ATOMS: atom_id res chain seq x y z
N MET A 1 6.29 14.07 14.23
CA MET A 1 7.35 14.66 13.36
C MET A 1 7.34 14.13 11.92
N ASN A 2 6.34 13.34 11.47
CA ASN A 2 6.33 12.73 10.11
C ASN A 2 5.41 13.42 9.09
N GLU A 3 4.36 14.11 9.51
CA GLU A 3 3.38 14.72 8.57
C GLU A 3 4.05 15.78 7.68
N GLN A 4 4.90 16.64 8.25
CA GLN A 4 5.63 17.65 7.49
C GLN A 4 6.60 17.08 6.44
N THR A 5 7.00 15.81 6.55
CA THR A 5 7.88 15.16 5.57
C THR A 5 7.06 14.55 4.44
N LEU A 6 5.91 13.95 4.76
CA LEU A 6 4.98 13.38 3.77
C LEU A 6 4.32 14.48 2.93
N ASP A 7 3.79 15.53 3.54
CA ASP A 7 3.15 16.63 2.81
C ASP A 7 4.14 17.38 1.91
N LYS A 8 5.41 17.48 2.32
CA LYS A 8 6.48 18.00 1.46
C LYS A 8 6.79 17.10 0.27
N ALA A 9 6.85 15.78 0.47
CA ALA A 9 7.07 14.83 -0.62
C ALA A 9 5.92 14.86 -1.63
N LEU A 10 4.67 14.85 -1.13
CA LEU A 10 3.46 14.96 -1.95
C LEU A 10 3.43 16.27 -2.76
N TYR A 11 3.80 17.39 -2.13
CA TYR A 11 3.92 18.69 -2.81
C TYR A 11 4.97 18.67 -3.92
N LEU A 12 6.15 18.09 -3.67
CA LEU A 12 7.22 17.97 -4.67
C LEU A 12 6.78 17.12 -5.88
N ASP A 13 6.07 16.03 -5.62
CA ASP A 13 5.53 15.14 -6.66
C ASP A 13 4.25 15.69 -7.31
N SER A 14 3.76 16.87 -6.89
CA SER A 14 2.50 17.47 -7.36
C SER A 14 1.30 16.53 -7.22
N ARG A 15 1.28 15.75 -6.14
CA ARG A 15 0.23 14.78 -5.82
C ARG A 15 -0.48 15.17 -4.52
N THR A 16 -1.75 14.81 -4.41
CA THR A 16 -2.50 14.92 -3.15
C THR A 16 -2.46 13.60 -2.40
N ARG A 17 -2.70 13.64 -1.08
CA ARG A 17 -2.73 12.45 -0.23
C ARG A 17 -3.84 11.49 -0.70
N GLU A 18 -4.98 12.02 -1.08
CA GLU A 18 -6.13 11.29 -1.62
C GLU A 18 -5.77 10.61 -2.94
N SER A 19 -5.07 11.30 -3.84
CA SER A 19 -4.65 10.72 -5.13
C SER A 19 -3.67 9.58 -4.94
N VAL A 20 -2.71 9.70 -4.01
CA VAL A 20 -1.79 8.61 -3.69
C VAL A 20 -2.51 7.46 -3.00
N HIS A 21 -3.44 7.74 -2.10
CA HIS A 21 -4.28 6.73 -1.47
C HIS A 21 -5.07 5.93 -2.52
N GLU A 22 -5.79 6.59 -3.43
CA GLU A 22 -6.56 5.91 -4.49
C GLU A 22 -5.68 5.04 -5.40
N GLU A 23 -4.48 5.50 -5.78
CA GLU A 23 -3.58 4.69 -6.61
C GLU A 23 -3.07 3.46 -5.86
N LEU A 24 -2.65 3.61 -4.61
CA LEU A 24 -2.18 2.50 -3.79
C LEU A 24 -3.30 1.50 -3.49
N GLU A 25 -4.53 1.97 -3.30
CA GLU A 25 -5.72 1.13 -3.11
C GLU A 25 -6.01 0.29 -4.36
N LYS A 26 -5.93 0.88 -5.56
CA LYS A 26 -6.07 0.14 -6.83
C LYS A 26 -5.01 -0.94 -6.98
N ILE A 27 -3.77 -0.64 -6.61
CA ILE A 27 -2.66 -1.61 -6.65
C ILE A 27 -2.93 -2.75 -5.66
N LEU A 28 -3.33 -2.43 -4.43
CA LEU A 28 -3.65 -3.42 -3.41
C LEU A 28 -4.79 -4.34 -3.88
N ASN A 29 -5.89 -3.78 -4.39
CA ASN A 29 -7.01 -4.55 -4.91
C ASN A 29 -6.59 -5.48 -6.05
N SER A 30 -5.75 -4.99 -6.98
CA SER A 30 -5.24 -5.83 -8.08
C SER A 30 -4.39 -7.01 -7.58
N LEU A 31 -3.62 -6.81 -6.50
CA LEU A 31 -2.81 -7.86 -5.89
C LEU A 31 -3.66 -8.89 -5.13
N VAL A 32 -4.72 -8.43 -4.47
CA VAL A 32 -5.70 -9.30 -3.81
C VAL A 32 -6.46 -10.13 -4.86
N ASP A 33 -6.93 -9.49 -5.93
CA ASP A 33 -7.58 -10.19 -7.05
C ASP A 33 -6.65 -11.24 -7.67
N PHE A 34 -5.37 -10.90 -7.83
CA PHE A 34 -4.38 -11.86 -8.31
C PHE A 34 -4.23 -13.07 -7.38
N GLN A 35 -4.18 -12.83 -6.06
CA GLN A 35 -4.12 -13.88 -5.05
C GLN A 35 -5.36 -14.79 -5.12
N GLU A 36 -6.56 -14.21 -5.24
CA GLU A 36 -7.82 -14.96 -5.28
C GLU A 36 -7.96 -15.77 -6.57
N GLN A 37 -7.58 -15.20 -7.71
CA GLN A 37 -7.68 -15.86 -9.02
C GLN A 37 -6.59 -16.92 -9.23
N ASN A 38 -5.41 -16.76 -8.61
CA ASN A 38 -4.24 -17.59 -8.86
C ASN A 38 -3.57 -18.08 -7.56
N PRO A 39 -4.29 -18.81 -6.67
CA PRO A 39 -3.78 -19.16 -5.34
C PRO A 39 -2.50 -20.01 -5.39
N GLY A 40 -2.37 -20.92 -6.36
CA GLY A 40 -1.18 -21.74 -6.53
C GLY A 40 0.06 -20.96 -6.99
N VAL A 41 -0.13 -19.98 -7.88
CA VAL A 41 0.96 -19.10 -8.35
C VAL A 41 1.37 -18.14 -7.23
N TYR A 42 0.39 -17.58 -6.52
CA TYR A 42 0.62 -16.76 -5.34
C TYR A 42 1.45 -17.50 -4.28
N GLN A 43 1.06 -18.72 -3.93
CA GLN A 43 1.77 -19.54 -2.97
C GLN A 43 3.21 -19.81 -3.43
N PHE A 44 3.39 -20.19 -4.70
CA PHE A 44 4.73 -20.41 -5.27
C PHE A 44 5.62 -19.17 -5.20
N LEU A 45 5.08 -17.98 -5.51
CA LEU A 45 5.82 -16.71 -5.43
C LEU A 45 6.15 -16.32 -3.98
N CYS A 46 5.29 -16.68 -3.02
CA CYS A 46 5.54 -16.49 -1.60
C CYS A 46 6.62 -17.44 -1.05
N ASP A 47 6.66 -18.69 -1.56
CA ASP A 47 7.58 -19.72 -1.06
C ASP A 47 8.99 -19.64 -1.68
N ASN A 48 9.13 -19.08 -2.89
CA ASN A 48 10.42 -19.03 -3.62
C ASN A 48 11.36 -17.86 -3.22
N LYS A 49 11.23 -17.30 -2.01
CA LYS A 49 11.93 -16.06 -1.64
C LYS A 49 13.46 -16.13 -1.63
N ARG A 50 14.07 -14.99 -1.99
CA ARG A 50 15.42 -14.58 -1.56
C ARG A 50 15.45 -13.39 -0.57
N ASP A 51 14.47 -12.47 -0.56
CA ASP A 51 14.44 -11.33 0.38
C ASP A 51 13.01 -10.89 0.82
N LEU A 52 12.11 -10.47 -0.09
CA LEU A 52 10.72 -10.02 0.20
C LEU A 52 9.67 -10.81 -0.62
N SER A 53 8.49 -11.13 -0.06
CA SER A 53 7.37 -11.77 -0.82
C SER A 53 6.40 -10.74 -1.32
N LEU A 54 5.61 -11.21 -2.27
CA LEU A 54 4.30 -10.68 -2.57
C LEU A 54 3.42 -10.47 -1.32
N ALA A 55 3.40 -11.41 -0.36
CA ALA A 55 2.67 -11.21 0.91
C ALA A 55 3.19 -10.01 1.73
N ASP A 56 4.52 -9.82 1.81
CA ASP A 56 5.09 -8.66 2.50
C ASP A 56 4.72 -7.35 1.79
N ALA A 57 4.70 -7.36 0.44
CA ALA A 57 4.30 -6.21 -0.35
C ALA A 57 2.82 -5.84 -0.15
N ILE A 58 1.93 -6.83 -0.13
CA ILE A 58 0.50 -6.63 0.17
C ILE A 58 0.33 -6.03 1.57
N GLN A 59 1.04 -6.58 2.56
CA GLN A 59 0.98 -6.08 3.94
C GLN A 59 1.51 -4.64 4.05
N ALA A 60 2.64 -4.33 3.39
CA ALA A 60 3.21 -2.99 3.40
C ALA A 60 2.28 -1.95 2.75
N LEU A 61 1.61 -2.33 1.65
CA LEU A 61 0.61 -1.47 1.00
C LEU A 61 -0.60 -1.23 1.90
N ALA A 62 -1.13 -2.26 2.55
CA ALA A 62 -2.24 -2.12 3.49
C ALA A 62 -1.90 -1.16 4.65
N GLN A 63 -0.72 -1.32 5.26
CA GLN A 63 -0.25 -0.42 6.33
C GLN A 63 -0.04 1.01 5.83
N THR A 64 0.47 1.18 4.60
CA THR A 64 0.67 2.51 4.02
C THR A 64 -0.66 3.21 3.77
N LEU A 65 -1.69 2.48 3.33
CA LEU A 65 -3.05 3.01 3.16
C LEU A 65 -3.67 3.44 4.48
N GLU A 66 -3.47 2.67 5.56
CA GLU A 66 -3.93 3.07 6.91
C GLU A 66 -3.31 4.40 7.36
N VAL A 67 -2.01 4.60 7.11
CA VAL A 67 -1.29 5.85 7.43
C VAL A 67 -1.70 7.02 6.54
N LEU A 68 -2.10 6.74 5.29
CA LEU A 68 -2.56 7.74 4.35
C LEU A 68 -4.04 8.09 4.53
N ASN A 69 -4.79 7.34 5.35
CA ASN A 69 -6.21 7.55 5.55
C ASN A 69 -6.46 8.92 6.22
N PRO A 70 -7.14 9.86 5.54
CA PRO A 70 -7.35 11.21 6.04
C PRO A 70 -8.28 11.29 7.28
N ASN A 71 -8.88 10.18 7.69
CA ASN A 71 -9.83 10.14 8.82
C ASN A 71 -9.20 9.78 10.19
N GLN A 72 -7.88 9.62 10.30
CA GLN A 72 -7.23 9.37 11.61
C GLN A 72 -7.11 10.61 12.53
N ASP A 73 -7.50 11.80 12.07
CA ASP A 73 -7.44 13.05 12.86
C ASP A 73 -8.76 13.45 13.56
N ILE A 74 -9.70 12.52 13.79
CA ILE A 74 -10.93 12.83 14.54
C ILE A 74 -11.24 11.76 15.59
N PHE A 75 -10.29 11.42 16.46
CA PHE A 75 -10.56 11.03 17.86
C PHE A 75 -9.25 11.08 18.66
N GLY A 76 -8.89 12.29 19.11
CA GLY A 76 -7.84 12.57 20.10
C GLY A 76 -8.23 13.80 20.90
#